data_AF-A0A355UHF7-F1
#
_entry.id   AF-A0A355UHF7-F1
#
_cell.length_a   1.000
_cell.length_b   1.000
_cell.length_c   1.000
_cell.angle_alpha   90.00
_cell.angle_beta   90.00
_cell.angle_gamma   90.00
#
_symmetry.space_group_name_H-M   'P 1'
#
loop_
_entity.id
_entity.type
_entity.pdbx_description
1 polymer ?
#
loop_
_entity_poly.entity_id
_entity_poly.type
_entity_poly.pdbx_seq_one_letter_code
_entity_poly.pdbx_strand_id
1 'polypeptide(L)'
;MIILNSFINQNKNKMKRKLLLVMVLCLTIITTGFAQPGAKKEKKALDLNEEIKLDGKVRTGKLPSGLTYYVKSNKKPENRAEFQIAVNAGSVLETEAERGLAHFTEHMGFNGTKHYPGNEMIDALEKQGIIFGYQINAGTGFDQTVYNVELPTDKPELFNMGLKILDGWASGMLMSSSEIDKERGVIIEEWRLYQGAEDRFRAKTWPTMLKGSPYAERLPIGTLENLQNFKHETIRGFYKKWYRPDNMAIIVVGDFDADEMEQKIIDYFGMGDAPTTPLNRPVITLPDNKEPLIAIATDKEANNNSIEFFYKHPAQKVKTIGDYRNRYLLTALYSDMLNSRLRDLSEKKNCPFIGAGASYSSYIARPTDV
;
A
#
# COMPACT_ATOMS: atom_id res chain seq x y z
N MET A 1 30.18 -87.76 -6.27
CA MET A 1 30.29 -86.40 -6.82
C MET A 1 29.74 -86.38 -8.26
N ILE A 2 28.40 -86.37 -8.42
CA ILE A 2 27.64 -86.07 -9.67
C ILE A 2 26.11 -85.92 -9.39
N ILE A 3 25.58 -86.30 -8.22
CA ILE A 3 24.12 -86.39 -8.03
C ILE A 3 23.46 -85.18 -7.30
N LEU A 4 24.20 -84.15 -6.87
CA LEU A 4 23.59 -82.97 -6.21
C LEU A 4 23.38 -81.73 -7.09
N ASN A 5 23.89 -81.69 -8.33
CA ASN A 5 23.78 -80.50 -9.20
C ASN A 5 22.60 -80.54 -10.19
N SER A 6 21.91 -81.67 -10.36
CA SER A 6 20.76 -81.79 -11.28
C SER A 6 19.44 -81.30 -10.65
N PHE A 7 19.29 -81.41 -9.33
CA PHE A 7 18.04 -81.06 -8.65
C PHE A 7 17.85 -79.54 -8.41
N ILE A 8 18.93 -78.76 -8.41
CA ILE A 8 18.88 -77.32 -8.13
C ILE A 8 18.53 -76.50 -9.38
N ASN A 9 18.83 -76.99 -10.59
CA ASN A 9 18.61 -76.24 -11.83
C ASN A 9 17.19 -76.37 -12.41
N GLN A 10 16.45 -77.47 -12.13
CA GLN A 10 15.04 -77.56 -12.56
C GLN A 10 14.10 -76.69 -11.71
N ASN A 11 14.38 -76.51 -10.40
CA ASN A 11 13.52 -75.70 -9.54
C ASN A 11 13.73 -74.18 -9.70
N LYS A 12 14.94 -73.72 -10.05
CA LYS A 12 15.19 -72.29 -10.33
C LYS A 12 14.44 -71.78 -11.58
N ASN A 13 14.30 -72.59 -12.62
CA ASN A 13 13.58 -72.20 -13.84
C ASN A 13 12.04 -72.25 -13.69
N LYS A 14 11.51 -73.17 -12.86
CA LYS A 14 10.07 -73.22 -12.54
C LYS A 14 9.64 -72.03 -11.67
N MET A 15 10.50 -71.62 -10.73
CA MET A 15 10.22 -70.49 -9.85
C MET A 15 10.35 -69.15 -10.58
N LYS A 16 11.35 -68.98 -11.47
CA LYS A 16 11.46 -67.78 -12.32
C LYS A 16 10.28 -67.62 -13.30
N ARG A 17 9.76 -68.69 -13.89
CA ARG A 17 8.57 -68.63 -14.77
C ARG A 17 7.28 -68.31 -14.01
N LYS A 18 7.10 -68.80 -12.77
CA LYS A 18 5.93 -68.44 -11.94
C LYS A 18 6.02 -67.02 -11.39
N LEU A 19 7.21 -66.54 -11.03
CA LEU A 19 7.40 -65.17 -10.56
C LEU A 19 7.20 -64.15 -11.69
N LEU A 20 7.66 -64.45 -12.91
CA LEU A 20 7.46 -63.58 -14.08
C LEU A 20 5.99 -63.55 -14.54
N LEU A 21 5.25 -64.65 -14.43
CA LEU A 21 3.82 -64.68 -14.78
C LEU A 21 2.95 -63.94 -13.75
N VAL A 22 3.27 -64.01 -12.45
CA VAL A 22 2.57 -63.25 -11.41
C VAL A 22 2.89 -61.76 -11.50
N MET A 23 4.12 -61.40 -11.89
CA MET A 23 4.50 -59.99 -12.07
C MET A 23 3.85 -59.36 -13.33
N VAL A 24 3.63 -60.14 -14.40
CA VAL A 24 2.94 -59.66 -15.62
C VAL A 24 1.40 -59.66 -15.47
N LEU A 25 0.82 -60.56 -14.65
CA LEU A 25 -0.62 -60.52 -14.32
C LEU A 25 -0.96 -59.42 -13.30
N CYS A 26 -0.05 -59.07 -12.37
CA CYS A 26 -0.21 -57.91 -11.50
C CYS A 26 0.07 -56.57 -12.21
N LEU A 27 0.77 -56.56 -13.35
CA LEU A 27 0.94 -55.34 -14.18
C LEU A 27 -0.21 -55.09 -15.17
N THR A 28 -1.14 -56.03 -15.34
CA THR A 28 -2.28 -55.88 -16.29
C THR A 28 -3.65 -55.75 -15.62
N ILE A 29 -3.71 -55.77 -14.27
CA ILE A 29 -4.96 -55.60 -13.49
C ILE A 29 -4.93 -54.31 -12.61
N ILE A 30 -3.88 -53.49 -12.68
CA ILE A 30 -3.80 -52.20 -11.93
C ILE A 30 -4.03 -50.97 -12.85
N THR A 31 -4.44 -51.17 -14.12
CA THR A 31 -4.77 -50.04 -15.03
C THR A 31 -6.26 -49.77 -15.18
N THR A 32 -7.13 -50.47 -14.44
CA THR A 32 -8.58 -50.20 -14.42
C THR A 32 -9.06 -50.02 -12.99
N GLY A 33 -9.16 -48.77 -12.54
CA GLY A 33 -9.96 -48.44 -11.35
C GLY A 33 -9.24 -47.66 -10.26
N PHE A 34 -8.72 -46.48 -10.57
CA PHE A 34 -8.92 -45.27 -9.74
C PHE A 34 -8.85 -44.03 -10.66
N ALA A 35 -9.54 -44.07 -11.80
CA ALA A 35 -10.14 -42.83 -12.29
C ALA A 35 -11.31 -42.55 -11.35
N GLN A 36 -11.03 -41.88 -10.23
CA GLN A 36 -12.07 -41.12 -9.55
C GLN A 36 -12.78 -40.35 -10.67
N PRO A 37 -14.11 -40.41 -10.83
CA PRO A 37 -14.79 -39.40 -11.60
C PRO A 37 -14.57 -38.14 -10.79
N GLY A 38 -13.41 -37.50 -11.00
CA GLY A 38 -13.20 -36.12 -10.65
C GLY A 38 -14.35 -35.47 -11.37
N ALA A 39 -15.37 -35.09 -10.59
CA ALA A 39 -16.39 -34.20 -11.07
C ALA A 39 -15.61 -33.14 -11.82
N LYS A 40 -15.70 -33.14 -13.16
CA LYS A 40 -15.37 -31.96 -13.92
C LYS A 40 -16.34 -30.97 -13.31
N LYS A 41 -15.90 -30.25 -12.27
CA LYS A 41 -16.49 -28.97 -11.92
C LYS A 41 -16.36 -28.26 -13.24
N GLU A 42 -17.44 -28.22 -14.01
CA GLU A 42 -17.56 -27.33 -15.14
C GLU A 42 -17.03 -26.03 -14.58
N LYS A 43 -15.90 -25.56 -15.12
CA LYS A 43 -15.39 -24.25 -14.75
C LYS A 43 -16.49 -23.32 -15.20
N LYS A 44 -17.39 -22.97 -14.27
CA LYS A 44 -18.45 -22.01 -14.49
C LYS A 44 -17.74 -20.83 -15.14
N ALA A 45 -18.17 -20.46 -16.34
CA ALA A 45 -17.58 -19.34 -17.03
C ALA A 45 -17.61 -18.15 -16.07
N LEU A 46 -16.47 -17.47 -15.91
CA LEU A 46 -16.38 -16.28 -15.09
C LEU A 46 -17.37 -15.25 -15.63
N ASP A 47 -18.30 -14.83 -14.78
CA ASP A 47 -19.21 -13.74 -15.11
C ASP A 47 -18.45 -12.42 -14.95
N LEU A 48 -18.19 -11.76 -16.07
CA LEU A 48 -17.43 -10.51 -16.09
C LEU A 48 -18.20 -9.35 -15.45
N ASN A 49 -19.52 -9.47 -15.27
CA ASN A 49 -20.33 -8.45 -14.62
C ASN A 49 -20.46 -8.68 -13.11
N GLU A 50 -19.92 -9.79 -12.58
CA GLU A 50 -19.94 -10.06 -11.14
C GLU A 50 -19.13 -8.99 -10.40
N GLU A 51 -19.74 -8.36 -9.41
CA GLU A 51 -19.07 -7.37 -8.55
C GLU A 51 -18.00 -8.03 -7.68
N ILE A 52 -16.84 -7.39 -7.61
CA ILE A 52 -15.75 -7.78 -6.73
C ILE A 52 -16.12 -7.39 -5.31
N LYS A 53 -16.25 -8.41 -4.46
CA LYS A 53 -16.51 -8.24 -3.04
C LYS A 53 -15.20 -8.15 -2.28
N LEU A 54 -15.22 -7.43 -1.16
CA LEU A 54 -14.13 -7.49 -0.19
C LEU A 54 -13.94 -8.94 0.26
N ASP A 55 -12.69 -9.33 0.54
CA ASP A 55 -12.37 -10.63 1.10
C ASP A 55 -13.18 -10.86 2.39
N GLY A 56 -13.98 -11.93 2.43
CA GLY A 56 -14.84 -12.25 3.58
C GLY A 56 -14.09 -12.53 4.89
N LYS A 57 -12.75 -12.61 4.85
CA LYS A 57 -11.89 -12.66 6.03
C LYS A 57 -11.57 -11.29 6.63
N VAL A 58 -11.91 -10.21 5.95
CA VAL A 58 -11.77 -8.85 6.46
C VAL A 58 -13.04 -8.50 7.24
N ARG A 59 -12.89 -8.19 8.52
CA ARG A 59 -13.94 -7.52 9.29
C ARG A 59 -13.91 -6.04 8.94
N THR A 60 -15.06 -5.47 8.67
CA THR A 60 -15.16 -4.06 8.29
C THR A 60 -16.49 -3.50 8.72
N GLY A 61 -16.48 -2.22 9.09
CA GLY A 61 -17.66 -1.49 9.49
C GLY A 61 -17.39 0.00 9.56
N LYS A 62 -18.46 0.74 9.82
CA LYS A 62 -18.44 2.18 10.06
C LYS A 62 -19.06 2.44 11.43
N LEU A 63 -18.29 3.03 12.34
CA LEU A 63 -18.72 3.35 13.70
C LEU A 63 -19.75 4.50 13.70
N PRO A 64 -20.52 4.70 14.78
CA PRO A 64 -21.48 5.81 14.88
C PRO A 64 -20.86 7.19 14.63
N SER A 65 -19.59 7.39 15.01
CA SER A 65 -18.81 8.60 14.75
C SER A 65 -18.51 8.84 13.26
N GLY A 66 -18.67 7.82 12.41
CA GLY A 66 -18.32 7.83 11.00
C GLY A 66 -16.95 7.21 10.69
N LEU A 67 -16.16 6.87 11.71
CA LEU A 67 -14.87 6.18 11.53
C LEU A 67 -15.05 4.82 10.87
N THR A 68 -14.34 4.59 9.78
CA THR A 68 -14.32 3.28 9.11
C THR A 68 -13.21 2.42 9.71
N TYR A 69 -13.41 1.11 9.79
CA TYR A 69 -12.34 0.19 10.18
C TYR A 69 -12.25 -1.03 9.25
N TYR A 70 -11.04 -1.60 9.21
CA TYR A 70 -10.72 -2.85 8.52
C TYR A 70 -9.81 -3.68 9.42
N VAL A 71 -10.20 -4.92 9.70
CA VAL A 71 -9.44 -5.85 10.53
C VAL A 71 -9.25 -7.16 9.79
N LYS A 72 -8.02 -7.66 9.74
CA LYS A 72 -7.71 -8.95 9.10
C LYS A 72 -6.70 -9.73 9.92
N SER A 73 -7.07 -10.95 10.30
CA SER A 73 -6.12 -11.90 10.88
C SER A 73 -5.13 -12.38 9.80
N ASN A 74 -3.85 -12.33 10.12
CA ASN A 74 -2.75 -12.79 9.29
C ASN A 74 -1.62 -13.34 10.16
N LYS A 75 -1.43 -14.66 10.16
CA LYS A 75 -0.45 -15.35 11.02
C LYS A 75 1.02 -15.19 10.61
N LYS A 76 1.32 -14.43 9.56
CA LYS A 76 2.67 -14.34 8.98
C LYS A 76 3.07 -12.89 8.71
N PRO A 77 4.13 -12.36 9.35
CA PRO A 77 4.95 -13.02 10.37
C PRO A 77 4.17 -13.34 11.66
N GLU A 78 4.61 -14.37 12.39
CA GLU A 78 4.01 -14.74 13.70
C GLU A 78 4.31 -13.65 14.74
N ASN A 79 3.43 -13.55 15.75
CA ASN A 79 3.58 -12.64 16.89
C ASN A 79 3.72 -11.16 16.50
N ARG A 80 3.09 -10.72 15.40
CA ARG A 80 3.16 -9.34 14.89
C ARG A 80 1.82 -8.83 14.43
N ALA A 81 1.59 -7.55 14.65
CA ALA A 81 0.44 -6.82 14.13
C ALA A 81 0.85 -5.43 13.67
N GLU A 82 0.31 -5.03 12.53
CA GLU A 82 0.41 -3.69 11.99
C GLU A 82 -0.89 -2.94 12.27
N PHE A 83 -0.75 -1.77 12.87
CA PHE A 83 -1.82 -0.82 13.12
C PHE A 83 -1.60 0.38 12.22
N GLN A 84 -2.60 0.76 11.44
CA GLN A 84 -2.56 1.94 10.59
C GLN A 84 -3.78 2.82 10.80
N ILE A 85 -3.60 4.11 10.63
CA ILE A 85 -4.69 5.05 10.40
C ILE A 85 -4.44 5.84 9.14
N ALA A 86 -5.42 5.86 8.26
CA ALA A 86 -5.41 6.64 7.03
C ALA A 86 -6.36 7.83 7.19
N VAL A 87 -5.83 9.02 7.00
CA VAL A 87 -6.59 10.27 6.92
C VAL A 87 -6.79 10.59 5.45
N ASN A 88 -8.04 10.74 5.02
CA ASN A 88 -8.38 11.03 3.63
C ASN A 88 -8.18 12.51 3.27
N ALA A 89 -7.05 13.06 3.67
CA ALA A 89 -6.59 14.41 3.38
C ALA A 89 -5.07 14.43 3.25
N GLY A 90 -4.56 15.13 2.25
CA GLY A 90 -3.14 15.37 2.04
C GLY A 90 -2.93 16.79 1.52
N SER A 91 -1.77 17.06 0.93
CA SER A 91 -1.38 18.43 0.55
C SER A 91 -2.28 19.08 -0.51
N VAL A 92 -2.92 18.29 -1.38
CA VAL A 92 -3.79 18.83 -2.46
C VAL A 92 -4.99 19.62 -1.93
N LEU A 93 -5.34 19.42 -0.65
CA LEU A 93 -6.44 20.10 0.03
C LEU A 93 -6.02 21.38 0.77
N GLU A 94 -4.73 21.71 0.76
CA GLU A 94 -4.17 22.90 1.40
C GLU A 94 -4.59 24.17 0.65
N THR A 95 -4.92 25.21 1.41
CA THR A 95 -4.96 26.59 0.92
C THR A 95 -3.54 27.15 0.73
N GLU A 96 -3.41 28.35 0.16
CA GLU A 96 -2.10 29.01 0.02
C GLU A 96 -1.36 29.19 1.35
N ALA A 97 -2.09 29.49 2.43
CA ALA A 97 -1.53 29.66 3.77
C ALA A 97 -1.20 28.31 4.45
N GLU A 98 -1.63 27.19 3.86
CA GLU A 98 -1.47 25.85 4.43
C GLU A 98 -0.42 25.02 3.68
N ARG A 99 0.35 25.60 2.74
CA ARG A 99 1.31 24.85 1.92
C ARG A 99 2.36 24.12 2.75
N GLY A 100 2.30 22.79 2.78
CA GLY A 100 3.16 21.92 3.59
C GLY A 100 2.61 21.58 4.97
N LEU A 101 1.42 22.07 5.35
CA LEU A 101 0.85 21.81 6.67
C LEU A 101 0.21 20.43 6.79
N ALA A 102 -0.13 19.76 5.70
CA ALA A 102 -0.50 18.34 5.74
C ALA A 102 0.68 17.50 6.25
N HIS A 103 1.86 17.71 5.66
CA HIS A 103 3.09 17.04 6.07
C HIS A 103 3.55 17.48 7.47
N PHE A 104 3.46 18.77 7.78
CA PHE A 104 3.76 19.26 9.13
C PHE A 104 2.85 18.62 10.19
N THR A 105 1.55 18.50 9.91
CA THR A 105 0.58 17.83 10.80
C THR A 105 0.94 16.35 11.01
N GLU A 106 1.54 15.71 10.00
CA GLU A 106 2.07 14.36 10.11
C GLU A 106 3.19 14.25 11.13
N HIS A 107 4.21 15.09 11.04
CA HIS A 107 5.28 15.15 12.05
C HIS A 107 4.74 15.42 13.47
N MET A 108 3.72 16.29 13.59
CA MET A 108 3.10 16.58 14.88
C MET A 108 2.42 15.35 15.52
N GLY A 109 2.13 14.30 14.75
CA GLY A 109 1.64 13.02 15.28
C GLY A 109 2.66 12.28 16.15
N PHE A 110 3.95 12.58 16.02
CA PHE A 110 5.02 12.02 16.84
C PHE A 110 5.49 12.96 17.96
N ASN A 111 5.17 14.25 17.85
CA ASN A 111 5.61 15.30 18.77
C ASN A 111 4.55 15.66 19.84
N GLY A 112 3.77 14.69 20.27
CA GLY A 112 2.89 14.83 21.43
C GLY A 112 1.42 14.56 21.14
N THR A 113 0.90 13.54 21.80
CA THR A 113 -0.51 13.18 21.83
C THR A 113 -1.03 13.13 23.27
N LYS A 114 -2.35 13.09 23.45
CA LYS A 114 -3.00 13.03 24.78
C LYS A 114 -2.51 11.86 25.65
N HIS A 115 -2.12 10.74 25.05
CA HIS A 115 -1.60 9.56 25.77
C HIS A 115 -0.09 9.58 25.95
N TYR A 116 0.61 10.36 25.11
CA TYR A 116 2.06 10.42 25.05
C TYR A 116 2.51 11.86 24.74
N PRO A 117 2.60 12.75 25.74
CA PRO A 117 3.06 14.12 25.55
C PRO A 117 4.52 14.20 25.05
N GLY A 118 4.84 15.20 24.24
CA GLY A 118 6.19 15.36 23.67
C GLY A 118 6.67 14.11 22.93
N ASN A 119 7.89 13.68 23.22
CA ASN A 119 8.51 12.51 22.58
C ASN A 119 8.23 11.17 23.30
N GLU A 120 7.33 11.15 24.29
CA GLU A 120 7.11 9.97 25.14
C GLU A 120 6.67 8.72 24.36
N MET A 121 5.99 8.89 23.22
CA MET A 121 5.57 7.77 22.36
C MET A 121 6.79 7.05 21.80
N ILE A 122 7.70 7.81 21.20
CA ILE A 122 8.93 7.29 20.61
C ILE A 122 9.81 6.68 21.71
N ASP A 123 10.02 7.40 22.82
CA ASP A 123 10.80 6.89 23.95
C ASP A 123 10.24 5.57 24.52
N ALA A 124 8.92 5.43 24.61
CA ALA A 124 8.27 4.23 25.10
C ALA A 124 8.44 3.05 24.14
N LEU A 125 8.36 3.30 22.83
CA LEU A 125 8.54 2.31 21.79
C LEU A 125 10.01 1.86 21.66
N GLU A 126 10.95 2.80 21.67
CA GLU A 126 12.39 2.51 21.57
C GLU A 126 12.90 1.70 22.76
N LYS A 127 12.43 1.98 23.98
CA LYS A 127 12.71 1.17 25.18
C LYS A 127 12.31 -0.30 25.02
N GLN A 128 11.39 -0.59 24.09
CA GLN A 128 10.89 -1.92 23.80
C GLN A 128 11.50 -2.52 22.51
N GLY A 129 12.46 -1.81 21.91
CA GLY A 129 13.15 -2.22 20.68
C GLY A 129 12.35 -1.96 19.40
N ILE A 130 11.33 -1.09 19.45
CA ILE A 130 10.60 -0.63 18.27
C ILE A 130 11.30 0.62 17.70
N ILE A 131 11.71 0.58 16.44
CA ILE A 131 12.59 1.56 15.82
C ILE A 131 11.79 2.51 14.91
N PHE A 132 11.97 3.83 15.09
CA PHE A 132 11.41 4.86 14.22
C PHE A 132 11.98 4.80 12.80
N GLY A 133 11.11 4.95 11.80
CA GLY A 133 11.44 4.81 10.37
C GLY A 133 11.44 3.36 9.86
N TYR A 134 11.41 2.36 10.76
CA TYR A 134 11.29 0.95 10.39
C TYR A 134 9.93 0.36 10.80
N GLN A 135 9.64 0.32 12.10
CA GLN A 135 8.40 -0.26 12.63
C GLN A 135 7.32 0.77 12.90
N ILE A 136 7.69 2.01 13.19
CA ILE A 136 6.76 3.14 13.29
C ILE A 136 7.14 4.16 12.22
N ASN A 137 6.16 4.57 11.42
CA ASN A 137 6.37 5.48 10.31
C ASN A 137 5.06 6.23 9.99
N ALA A 138 5.17 7.26 9.19
CA ALA A 138 4.05 7.90 8.54
C ALA A 138 4.47 8.46 7.19
N GLY A 139 3.49 8.81 6.36
CA GLY A 139 3.73 9.41 5.08
C GLY A 139 2.58 10.29 4.65
N THR A 140 2.92 11.47 4.13
CA THR A 140 1.97 12.41 3.54
C THR A 140 2.13 12.44 2.03
N GLY A 141 1.09 12.01 1.33
CA GLY A 141 0.95 12.20 -0.11
C GLY A 141 0.11 13.44 -0.44
N PHE A 142 -0.18 13.61 -1.73
CA PHE A 142 -1.09 14.66 -2.17
C PHE A 142 -2.49 14.50 -1.60
N ASP A 143 -2.98 13.27 -1.49
CA ASP A 143 -4.40 13.02 -1.24
C ASP A 143 -4.73 12.48 0.14
N GLN A 144 -3.73 11.98 0.86
CA GLN A 144 -3.87 11.30 2.13
C GLN A 144 -2.61 11.41 2.99
N THR A 145 -2.80 11.24 4.29
CA THR A 145 -1.74 11.04 5.27
C THR A 145 -2.01 9.71 5.96
N VAL A 146 -0.98 8.85 6.05
CA VAL A 146 -1.09 7.51 6.65
C VAL A 146 -0.02 7.38 7.73
N TYR A 147 -0.41 6.88 8.89
CA TYR A 147 0.48 6.53 9.99
C TYR A 147 0.41 5.04 10.22
N ASN A 148 1.53 4.41 10.55
CA ASN A 148 1.59 2.99 10.84
C ASN A 148 2.55 2.66 11.99
N VAL A 149 2.21 1.63 12.76
CA VAL A 149 3.08 1.03 13.76
C VAL A 149 2.94 -0.49 13.76
N GLU A 150 4.06 -1.20 13.68
CA GLU A 150 4.17 -2.64 13.87
C GLU A 150 4.51 -2.95 15.33
N LEU A 151 3.68 -3.77 15.98
CA LEU A 151 3.82 -4.14 17.39
C LEU A 151 3.79 -5.66 17.57
N PRO A 152 4.52 -6.20 18.56
CA PRO A 152 4.43 -7.60 18.94
C PRO A 152 3.06 -7.94 19.53
N THR A 153 2.48 -9.08 19.15
CA THR A 153 1.20 -9.56 19.71
C THR A 153 1.39 -10.49 20.92
N ASP A 154 2.60 -11.02 21.13
CA ASP A 154 2.99 -11.87 22.26
C ASP A 154 3.31 -11.08 23.55
N LYS A 155 3.26 -9.74 23.48
CA LYS A 155 3.41 -8.82 24.61
C LYS A 155 2.14 -7.98 24.78
N PRO A 156 1.18 -8.40 25.62
CA PRO A 156 -0.13 -7.74 25.73
C PRO A 156 -0.07 -6.24 25.99
N GLU A 157 0.87 -5.78 26.83
CA GLU A 157 1.06 -4.36 27.13
C GLU A 157 1.39 -3.56 25.86
N LEU A 158 2.30 -4.07 25.03
CA LEU A 158 2.67 -3.42 23.77
C LEU A 158 1.56 -3.51 22.74
N PHE A 159 0.92 -4.66 22.60
CA PHE A 159 -0.18 -4.83 21.67
C PHE A 159 -1.33 -3.85 21.97
N ASN A 160 -1.64 -3.65 23.26
CA ASN A 160 -2.66 -2.70 23.69
C ASN A 160 -2.24 -1.22 23.51
N MET A 161 -0.95 -0.91 23.37
CA MET A 161 -0.50 0.45 23.00
C MET A 161 -0.97 0.85 21.60
N GLY A 162 -1.14 -0.10 20.68
CA GLY A 162 -1.56 0.17 19.30
C GLY A 162 -2.83 1.01 19.21
N LEU A 163 -3.86 0.69 20.02
CA LEU A 163 -5.11 1.45 20.06
C LEU A 163 -4.92 2.87 20.62
N LYS A 164 -4.06 3.05 21.63
CA LYS A 164 -3.72 4.37 22.19
C LYS A 164 -2.99 5.24 21.17
N ILE A 165 -2.05 4.65 20.43
CA ILE A 165 -1.30 5.33 19.37
C ILE A 165 -2.25 5.78 18.25
N LEU A 166 -3.11 4.86 17.76
CA LEU A 166 -4.12 5.19 16.75
C LEU A 166 -5.04 6.32 17.20
N ASP A 167 -5.49 6.30 18.46
CA ASP A 167 -6.32 7.36 19.04
C ASP A 167 -5.60 8.71 19.19
N GLY A 168 -4.32 8.66 19.56
CA GLY A 168 -3.43 9.81 19.56
C GLY A 168 -3.36 10.48 18.19
N TRP A 169 -3.16 9.69 17.13
CA TRP A 169 -3.12 10.19 15.75
C TRP A 169 -4.49 10.63 15.22
N ALA A 170 -5.56 9.92 15.58
CA ALA A 170 -6.91 10.20 15.10
C ALA A 170 -7.48 11.51 15.65
N SER A 171 -7.34 11.73 16.96
CA SER A 171 -8.06 12.79 17.67
C SER A 171 -7.25 13.45 18.78
N GLY A 172 -6.12 12.87 19.17
CA GLY A 172 -5.40 13.22 20.38
C GLY A 172 -4.14 14.09 20.20
N MET A 173 -3.82 14.58 19.01
CA MET A 173 -2.62 15.41 18.82
C MET A 173 -2.72 16.73 19.59
N LEU A 174 -1.70 17.06 20.37
CA LEU A 174 -1.72 18.22 21.27
C LEU A 174 -1.46 19.55 20.55
N MET A 175 -0.69 19.52 19.46
CA MET A 175 -0.38 20.71 18.64
C MET A 175 0.12 21.91 19.47
N SER A 176 0.99 21.64 20.46
CA SER A 176 1.53 22.68 21.34
C SER A 176 2.42 23.63 20.54
N SER A 177 2.36 24.93 20.86
CA SER A 177 3.16 25.93 20.15
C SER A 177 4.67 25.64 20.24
N SER A 178 5.16 25.16 21.39
CA SER A 178 6.56 24.85 21.58
C SER A 178 7.05 23.70 20.70
N GLU A 179 6.25 22.64 20.53
CA GLU A 179 6.63 21.52 19.66
C GLU A 179 6.52 21.91 18.17
N ILE A 180 5.52 22.73 17.80
CA ILE A 180 5.44 23.30 16.45
C ILE A 180 6.70 24.10 16.11
N ASP A 181 7.18 24.95 17.03
CA ASP A 181 8.35 25.78 16.78
C ASP A 181 9.65 24.97 16.67
N LYS A 182 9.78 23.88 17.44
CA LYS A 182 10.91 22.93 17.32
C LYS A 182 10.88 22.20 15.98
N GLU A 183 9.71 21.68 15.61
CA GLU A 183 9.55 20.85 14.41
C GLU A 183 9.79 21.64 13.11
N ARG A 184 9.60 22.96 13.16
CA ARG A 184 9.90 23.86 12.04
C ARG A 184 11.33 23.70 11.54
N GLY A 185 12.30 23.55 12.45
CA GLY A 185 13.70 23.33 12.08
C GLY A 185 13.89 22.00 11.35
N VAL A 186 13.30 20.92 11.87
CA VAL A 186 13.42 19.56 11.33
C VAL A 186 12.91 19.50 9.89
N ILE A 187 11.70 20.00 9.64
CA ILE A 187 11.09 19.96 8.30
C ILE A 187 11.84 20.88 7.32
N ILE A 188 12.39 22.01 7.78
CA ILE A 188 13.22 22.88 6.92
C ILE A 188 14.52 22.18 6.53
N GLU A 189 15.15 21.42 7.43
CA GLU A 189 16.33 20.62 7.06
C GLU A 189 15.96 19.49 6.09
N GLU A 190 14.81 18.84 6.27
CA GLU A 190 14.31 17.86 5.32
C GLU A 190 14.07 18.47 3.93
N TRP A 191 13.42 19.64 3.88
CA TRP A 191 13.24 20.39 2.63
C TRP A 191 14.57 20.70 1.93
N ARG A 192 15.65 20.98 2.69
CA ARG A 192 17.00 21.20 2.14
C ARG A 192 17.62 19.92 1.59
N LEU A 193 17.35 18.78 2.21
CA LEU A 193 17.80 17.47 1.71
C LEU A 193 17.10 17.14 0.37
N TYR A 194 15.84 17.54 0.19
CA TYR A 194 15.10 17.44 -1.08
C TYR A 194 15.44 18.54 -2.11
N GLN A 195 16.71 18.89 -2.23
CA GLN A 195 17.20 19.83 -3.26
C GLN A 195 18.15 19.15 -4.26
N GLY A 196 18.13 17.82 -4.32
CA GLY A 196 18.93 17.04 -5.28
C GLY A 196 18.50 17.21 -6.73
N ALA A 197 19.28 16.67 -7.67
CA ALA A 197 19.01 16.78 -9.10
C ALA A 197 17.60 16.28 -9.49
N GLU A 198 17.16 15.15 -8.92
CA GLU A 198 15.81 14.60 -9.18
C GLU A 198 14.70 15.56 -8.75
N ASP A 199 14.81 16.18 -7.58
CA ASP A 199 13.79 17.12 -7.10
C ASP A 199 13.78 18.40 -7.95
N ARG A 200 14.94 18.88 -8.39
CA ARG A 200 15.04 20.01 -9.33
C ARG A 200 14.45 19.67 -10.70
N PHE A 201 14.57 18.42 -11.15
CA PHE A 201 13.87 17.94 -12.34
C PHE A 201 12.36 17.95 -12.13
N ARG A 202 11.86 17.40 -11.02
CA ARG A 202 10.43 17.39 -10.68
C ARG A 202 9.88 18.82 -10.59
N ALA A 203 10.58 19.73 -9.91
CA ALA A 203 10.18 21.13 -9.78
C ALA A 203 10.04 21.85 -11.14
N LYS A 204 10.82 21.47 -12.16
CA LYS A 204 10.70 22.00 -13.53
C LYS A 204 9.61 21.30 -14.36
N THR A 205 9.42 19.99 -14.16
CA THR A 205 8.57 19.16 -15.04
C THR A 205 7.13 19.02 -14.53
N TRP A 206 6.94 18.83 -13.23
CA TRP A 206 5.62 18.61 -12.62
C TRP A 206 4.64 19.77 -12.83
N PRO A 207 5.03 21.05 -12.76
CA PRO A 207 4.09 22.14 -13.05
C PRO A 207 3.50 22.08 -14.46
N THR A 208 4.28 21.58 -15.42
CA THR A 208 3.81 21.34 -16.80
C THR A 208 2.94 20.10 -16.85
N MET A 209 3.38 19.00 -16.23
CA MET A 209 2.70 17.71 -16.24
C MET A 209 1.32 17.75 -15.56
N LEU A 210 1.22 18.53 -14.46
CA LEU A 210 0.05 18.64 -13.58
C LEU A 210 -0.75 19.93 -13.80
N LYS A 211 -0.45 20.65 -14.90
CA LYS A 211 -1.00 21.97 -15.23
C LYS A 211 -2.53 22.02 -15.10
N GLY A 212 -3.01 23.09 -14.49
CA GLY A 212 -4.46 23.33 -14.32
C GLY A 212 -5.07 22.54 -13.16
N SER A 213 -4.25 22.03 -12.24
CA SER A 213 -4.71 21.37 -11.02
C SER A 213 -3.90 21.81 -9.80
N PRO A 214 -4.49 21.78 -8.59
CA PRO A 214 -3.75 22.00 -7.34
C PRO A 214 -2.53 21.08 -7.14
N TYR A 215 -2.48 19.90 -7.77
CA TYR A 215 -1.32 19.01 -7.72
C TYR A 215 -0.03 19.67 -8.25
N ALA A 216 -0.15 20.65 -9.16
CA ALA A 216 1.00 21.41 -9.67
C ALA A 216 1.62 22.35 -8.62
N GLU A 217 0.86 22.71 -7.58
CA GLU A 217 1.20 23.79 -6.66
C GLU A 217 1.31 23.30 -5.20
N ARG A 218 0.71 22.16 -4.89
CA ARG A 218 0.58 21.60 -3.53
C ARG A 218 1.50 20.41 -3.31
N LEU A 219 2.79 20.57 -3.58
CA LEU A 219 3.78 19.55 -3.23
C LEU A 219 3.71 19.27 -1.71
N PRO A 220 3.74 18.00 -1.26
CA PRO A 220 3.61 17.65 0.15
C PRO A 220 4.59 18.36 1.09
N ILE A 221 5.85 18.55 0.65
CA ILE A 221 6.87 19.26 1.44
C ILE A 221 6.56 20.75 1.64
N GLY A 222 5.64 21.32 0.85
CA GLY A 222 5.27 22.73 0.93
C GLY A 222 6.29 23.69 0.35
N THR A 223 6.31 24.92 0.86
CA THR A 223 7.27 25.97 0.47
C THR A 223 8.07 26.43 1.66
N LEU A 224 9.35 26.76 1.43
CA LEU A 224 10.22 27.29 2.48
C LEU A 224 9.61 28.53 3.15
N GLU A 225 9.02 29.44 2.35
CA GLU A 225 8.36 30.64 2.85
C GLU A 225 7.21 30.31 3.82
N ASN A 226 6.33 29.37 3.47
CA ASN A 226 5.22 29.02 4.35
C ASN A 226 5.73 28.27 5.60
N LEU A 227 6.64 27.32 5.42
CA LEU A 227 7.28 26.58 6.52
C LEU A 227 7.98 27.50 7.52
N GLN A 228 8.48 28.66 7.09
CA GLN A 228 9.11 29.64 8.00
C GLN A 228 8.11 30.53 8.73
N ASN A 229 6.93 30.78 8.15
CA ASN A 229 6.07 31.91 8.57
C ASN A 229 4.63 31.55 8.94
N PHE A 230 4.18 30.30 8.75
CA PHE A 230 2.80 29.93 9.09
C PHE A 230 2.50 30.17 10.59
N LYS A 231 1.25 30.59 10.88
CA LYS A 231 0.75 30.82 12.23
C LYS A 231 0.33 29.50 12.88
N HIS A 232 0.53 29.35 14.19
CA HIS A 232 0.15 28.13 14.92
C HIS A 232 -1.34 27.79 14.76
N GLU A 233 -2.21 28.79 14.66
CA GLU A 233 -3.64 28.61 14.45
C GLU A 233 -3.95 27.99 13.08
N THR A 234 -3.13 28.25 12.06
CA THR A 234 -3.33 27.72 10.71
C THR A 234 -3.17 26.20 10.70
N ILE A 235 -2.10 25.66 11.28
CA ILE A 235 -1.89 24.20 11.34
C ILE A 235 -2.94 23.51 12.23
N ARG A 236 -3.31 24.13 13.36
CA ARG A 236 -4.40 23.62 14.21
C ARG A 236 -5.74 23.61 13.47
N GLY A 237 -5.98 24.61 12.63
CA GLY A 237 -7.13 24.69 11.74
C GLY A 237 -7.15 23.55 10.73
N PHE A 238 -6.00 23.27 10.09
CA PHE A 238 -5.85 22.14 9.16
C PHE A 238 -6.16 20.81 9.85
N TYR A 239 -5.54 20.53 10.99
CA TYR A 239 -5.78 19.33 11.78
C TYR A 239 -7.27 19.18 12.13
N LYS A 240 -7.88 20.19 12.75
CA LYS A 240 -9.30 20.17 13.13
C LYS A 240 -10.25 19.96 11.95
N LYS A 241 -9.91 20.49 10.78
CA LYS A 241 -10.75 20.41 9.58
C LYS A 241 -10.72 19.01 8.96
N TRP A 242 -9.55 18.37 8.92
CA TRP A 242 -9.34 17.17 8.12
C TRP A 242 -9.22 15.87 8.94
N TYR A 243 -8.79 15.94 10.19
CA TYR A 243 -8.67 14.79 11.11
C TYR A 243 -9.99 14.60 11.84
N ARG A 244 -10.95 14.06 11.09
CA ARG A 244 -12.31 13.78 11.55
C ARG A 244 -12.63 12.30 11.41
N PRO A 245 -13.37 11.70 12.34
CA PRO A 245 -13.73 10.28 12.26
C PRO A 245 -14.35 9.90 10.90
N ASP A 246 -15.26 10.71 10.37
CA ASP A 246 -15.91 10.51 9.07
C ASP A 246 -15.00 10.69 7.85
N ASN A 247 -13.73 11.05 8.06
CA ASN A 247 -12.69 11.20 7.05
C ASN A 247 -11.49 10.27 7.27
N MET A 248 -11.60 9.30 8.17
CA MET A 248 -10.51 8.41 8.57
C MET A 248 -10.90 6.94 8.46
N ALA A 249 -9.89 6.10 8.33
CA ALA A 249 -10.02 4.66 8.44
C ALA A 249 -8.90 4.07 9.31
N ILE A 250 -9.27 3.20 10.25
CA ILE A 250 -8.32 2.35 10.98
C ILE A 250 -8.15 1.03 10.23
N ILE A 251 -6.91 0.57 10.07
CA ILE A 251 -6.60 -0.73 9.48
C ILE A 251 -5.71 -1.49 10.47
N VAL A 252 -6.12 -2.70 10.86
CA VAL A 252 -5.33 -3.57 11.75
C VAL A 252 -5.17 -4.95 11.12
N VAL A 253 -3.93 -5.37 10.89
CA VAL A 253 -3.62 -6.66 10.26
C VAL A 253 -2.54 -7.37 11.05
N GLY A 254 -2.74 -8.63 11.43
CA GLY A 254 -1.72 -9.34 12.21
C GLY A 254 -2.14 -10.67 12.80
N ASP A 255 -1.23 -11.24 13.57
CA ASP A 255 -1.38 -12.53 14.24
C ASP A 255 -2.17 -12.38 15.54
N PHE A 256 -3.50 -12.26 15.38
CA PHE A 256 -4.51 -12.16 16.44
C PHE A 256 -5.86 -12.72 15.93
N ASP A 257 -6.82 -12.89 16.84
CA ASP A 257 -8.20 -13.18 16.48
C ASP A 257 -8.92 -11.93 15.95
N ALA A 258 -9.49 -12.03 14.74
CA ALA A 258 -10.08 -10.88 14.06
C ALA A 258 -11.36 -10.37 14.74
N ASP A 259 -12.15 -11.27 15.34
CA ASP A 259 -13.40 -10.91 16.00
C ASP A 259 -13.11 -10.21 17.34
N GLU A 260 -12.10 -10.69 18.08
CA GLU A 260 -11.63 -10.02 19.30
C GLU A 260 -11.06 -8.62 19.02
N MET A 261 -10.24 -8.46 17.97
CA MET A 261 -9.70 -7.14 17.61
C MET A 261 -10.79 -6.19 17.09
N GLU A 262 -11.74 -6.68 16.29
CA GLU A 262 -12.90 -5.88 15.88
C GLU A 262 -13.66 -5.35 17.10
N GLN A 263 -13.96 -6.22 18.09
CA GLN A 263 -14.64 -5.79 19.30
C GLN A 263 -13.82 -4.75 20.07
N LYS A 264 -12.50 -4.93 20.19
CA LYS A 264 -11.62 -3.92 20.82
C LYS A 264 -11.69 -2.57 20.12
N ILE A 265 -11.72 -2.54 18.78
CA ILE A 265 -11.85 -1.28 18.02
C ILE A 265 -13.22 -0.64 18.27
N ILE A 266 -14.30 -1.42 18.26
CA ILE A 266 -15.65 -0.94 18.52
C ILE A 266 -15.74 -0.35 19.94
N ASP A 267 -15.20 -1.05 20.94
CA ASP A 267 -15.25 -0.58 22.33
C ASP A 267 -14.41 0.69 22.53
N TYR A 268 -13.26 0.78 21.87
CA TYR A 268 -12.33 1.91 22.03
C TYR A 268 -12.76 3.16 21.25
N PHE A 269 -13.20 2.99 20.01
CA PHE A 269 -13.49 4.09 19.07
C PHE A 269 -14.98 4.29 18.80
N GLY A 270 -15.85 3.40 19.28
CA GLY A 270 -17.30 3.49 19.08
C GLY A 270 -17.98 4.55 19.92
N MET A 271 -17.28 5.12 20.91
CA MET A 271 -17.75 6.25 21.70
C MET A 271 -17.60 7.56 20.91
N GLY A 272 -18.70 8.31 20.79
CA GLY A 272 -18.73 9.63 20.18
C GLY A 272 -19.76 9.74 19.05
N ASP A 273 -20.39 10.91 18.96
CA ASP A 273 -21.35 11.20 17.90
C ASP A 273 -20.64 11.52 16.59
N ALA A 274 -21.33 11.24 15.47
CA ALA A 274 -20.90 11.73 14.18
C ALA A 274 -20.75 13.26 14.23
N PRO A 275 -19.73 13.83 13.55
CA PRO A 275 -19.68 15.26 13.38
C PRO A 275 -20.99 15.82 12.83
N THR A 276 -21.52 16.86 13.46
CA THR A 276 -22.82 17.45 13.08
C THR A 276 -22.75 18.29 11.80
N THR A 277 -21.54 18.61 11.35
CA THR A 277 -21.29 19.37 10.11
C THR A 277 -20.81 18.43 9.02
N PRO A 278 -21.40 18.44 7.82
CA PRO A 278 -20.88 17.66 6.69
C PRO A 278 -19.45 18.07 6.35
N LEU A 279 -18.57 17.09 6.12
CA LEU A 279 -17.25 17.37 5.58
C LEU A 279 -17.36 17.70 4.08
N ASN A 280 -16.97 18.91 3.70
CA ASN A 280 -16.82 19.28 2.30
C ASN A 280 -15.39 18.98 1.82
N ARG A 281 -15.16 17.77 1.31
CA ARG A 281 -13.91 17.40 0.64
C ARG A 281 -14.08 17.57 -0.88
N PRO A 282 -13.45 18.57 -1.52
CA PRO A 282 -13.58 18.75 -2.96
C PRO A 282 -12.95 17.58 -3.72
N VAL A 283 -13.54 17.24 -4.86
CA VAL A 283 -12.94 16.33 -5.83
C VAL A 283 -11.97 17.15 -6.69
N ILE A 284 -10.68 16.89 -6.54
CA ILE A 284 -9.64 17.54 -7.34
C ILE A 284 -9.43 16.72 -8.61
N THR A 285 -9.46 17.38 -9.75
CA THR A 285 -9.27 16.73 -11.05
C THR A 285 -8.01 17.27 -11.71
N LEU A 286 -7.41 16.43 -12.55
CA LEU A 286 -6.34 16.83 -13.46
C LEU A 286 -6.94 16.93 -14.86
N PRO A 287 -7.05 18.15 -15.44
CA PRO A 287 -7.63 18.30 -16.76
C PRO A 287 -6.75 17.66 -17.85
N ASP A 288 -7.40 17.24 -18.92
CA ASP A 288 -6.70 16.80 -20.12
C ASP A 288 -6.10 17.99 -20.90
N ASN A 289 -5.18 17.74 -21.84
CA ASN A 289 -4.59 18.75 -22.72
C ASN A 289 -4.93 18.49 -24.19
N LYS A 290 -5.36 19.55 -24.89
CA LYS A 290 -5.65 19.48 -26.33
C LYS A 290 -4.40 19.15 -27.16
N GLU A 291 -3.29 19.79 -26.80
CA GLU A 291 -1.98 19.61 -27.44
C GLU A 291 -1.01 18.97 -26.43
N PRO A 292 0.00 18.19 -26.88
CA PRO A 292 1.02 17.65 -26.01
C PRO A 292 1.72 18.75 -25.19
N LEU A 293 1.80 18.54 -23.87
CA LEU A 293 2.58 19.40 -22.99
C LEU A 293 4.03 18.93 -23.00
N ILE A 294 4.96 19.86 -23.18
CA ILE A 294 6.39 19.58 -23.30
C ILE A 294 7.12 20.30 -22.17
N ALA A 295 7.83 19.53 -21.35
CA ALA A 295 8.77 20.04 -20.37
C ALA A 295 10.17 19.57 -20.74
N ILE A 296 11.12 20.49 -20.75
CA ILE A 296 12.54 20.19 -20.92
C ILE A 296 13.24 20.71 -19.69
N ALA A 297 13.98 19.81 -19.03
CA ALA A 297 14.76 20.15 -17.88
C ALA A 297 16.17 19.61 -18.07
N THR A 298 17.15 20.39 -17.63
CA THR A 298 18.56 20.01 -17.59
C THR A 298 19.09 20.29 -16.20
N ASP A 299 20.01 19.43 -15.76
CA ASP A 299 20.70 19.55 -14.49
C ASP A 299 22.14 19.03 -14.65
N LYS A 300 23.10 19.73 -14.06
CA LYS A 300 24.54 19.40 -14.17
C LYS A 300 24.91 18.13 -13.38
N GLU A 301 24.10 17.74 -12.40
CA GLU A 301 24.28 16.55 -11.58
C GLU A 301 23.55 15.33 -12.15
N ALA A 302 22.84 15.47 -13.27
CA ALA A 302 22.18 14.37 -13.95
C ALA A 302 23.22 13.40 -14.54
N ASN A 303 23.08 12.11 -14.22
CA ASN A 303 23.99 11.07 -14.69
C ASN A 303 23.49 10.34 -15.95
N ASN A 304 22.27 10.65 -16.42
CA ASN A 304 21.67 10.03 -17.59
C ASN A 304 20.75 11.03 -18.33
N ASN A 305 20.51 10.75 -19.61
CA ASN A 305 19.50 11.43 -20.41
C ASN A 305 18.30 10.50 -20.58
N SER A 306 17.10 10.99 -20.29
CA SER A 306 15.85 10.26 -20.51
C SER A 306 14.88 11.06 -21.38
N ILE A 307 14.01 10.33 -22.07
CA ILE A 307 12.83 10.87 -22.75
C ILE A 307 11.64 10.08 -22.23
N GLU A 308 10.65 10.78 -21.69
CA GLU A 308 9.47 10.18 -21.10
C GLU A 308 8.21 10.64 -21.83
N PHE A 309 7.30 9.70 -22.08
CA PHE A 309 6.01 9.97 -22.68
C PHE A 309 4.90 9.61 -21.69
N PHE A 310 4.12 10.60 -21.29
CA PHE A 310 2.98 10.41 -20.42
C PHE A 310 1.67 10.55 -21.20
N TYR A 311 0.87 9.48 -21.20
CA TYR A 311 -0.49 9.49 -21.72
C TYR A 311 -1.45 9.36 -20.54
N LYS A 312 -2.08 10.48 -20.16
CA LYS A 312 -3.15 10.48 -19.16
C LYS A 312 -4.48 10.15 -19.84
N HIS A 313 -5.34 9.46 -19.12
CA HIS A 313 -6.72 9.25 -19.51
C HIS A 313 -7.59 9.12 -18.25
N PRO A 314 -8.92 9.25 -18.37
CA PRO A 314 -9.82 9.10 -17.23
C PRO A 314 -9.65 7.73 -16.55
N ALA A 315 -9.58 7.74 -15.22
CA ALA A 315 -9.46 6.50 -14.46
C ALA A 315 -10.67 5.59 -14.69
N GLN A 316 -10.40 4.28 -14.81
CA GLN A 316 -11.45 3.27 -14.91
C GLN A 316 -11.77 2.74 -13.53
N LYS A 317 -13.03 2.89 -13.10
CA LYS A 317 -13.53 2.32 -11.84
C LYS A 317 -13.49 0.80 -11.94
N VAL A 318 -12.90 0.15 -10.95
CA VAL A 318 -12.86 -1.32 -10.88
C VAL A 318 -13.94 -1.80 -9.92
N LYS A 319 -15.06 -2.26 -10.47
CA LYS A 319 -16.18 -2.79 -9.67
C LYS A 319 -16.44 -4.26 -9.94
N THR A 320 -16.22 -4.69 -11.17
CA THR A 320 -16.55 -6.05 -11.63
C THR A 320 -15.31 -6.87 -11.97
N ILE A 321 -15.48 -8.19 -12.08
CA ILE A 321 -14.44 -9.11 -12.57
C ILE A 321 -13.92 -8.66 -13.96
N GLY A 322 -14.82 -8.18 -14.82
CA GLY A 322 -14.49 -7.64 -16.14
C GLY A 322 -13.61 -6.39 -16.05
N ASP A 323 -13.94 -5.47 -15.15
CA ASP A 323 -13.12 -4.27 -14.93
C ASP A 323 -11.72 -4.63 -14.44
N TYR A 324 -11.60 -5.54 -13.46
CA TYR A 324 -10.31 -5.98 -12.95
C TYR A 324 -9.47 -6.66 -14.04
N ARG A 325 -10.10 -7.53 -14.83
CA ARG A 325 -9.45 -8.17 -15.97
C ARG A 325 -8.91 -7.13 -16.94
N ASN A 326 -9.72 -6.15 -17.32
CA ASN A 326 -9.34 -5.15 -18.31
C ASN A 326 -8.28 -4.18 -17.76
N ARG A 327 -8.46 -3.69 -16.52
CA ARG A 327 -7.63 -2.65 -15.89
C ARG A 327 -6.29 -3.15 -15.37
N TYR A 328 -6.19 -4.42 -14.96
CA TYR A 328 -4.97 -4.97 -14.38
C TYR A 328 -4.37 -6.08 -15.23
N LEU A 329 -5.16 -7.12 -15.58
CA LEU A 329 -4.60 -8.29 -16.27
C LEU A 329 -4.21 -7.99 -17.72
N LEU A 330 -5.10 -7.37 -18.49
CA LEU A 330 -4.82 -7.04 -19.90
C LEU A 330 -3.73 -5.99 -20.02
N THR A 331 -3.75 -4.96 -19.18
CA THR A 331 -2.72 -3.92 -19.22
C THR A 331 -1.36 -4.45 -18.78
N ALA A 332 -1.29 -5.33 -17.77
CA ALA A 332 -0.04 -6.00 -17.40
C ALA A 332 0.49 -6.83 -18.56
N LEU A 333 -0.36 -7.62 -19.21
CA LEU A 333 0.03 -8.40 -20.38
C LEU A 333 0.56 -7.52 -21.52
N TYR A 334 -0.11 -6.41 -21.83
CA TYR A 334 0.36 -5.48 -22.86
C TYR A 334 1.69 -4.82 -22.50
N SER A 335 1.85 -4.39 -21.24
CA SER A 335 3.12 -3.85 -20.75
C SER A 335 4.24 -4.88 -20.83
N ASP A 336 4.00 -6.13 -20.43
CA ASP A 336 5.00 -7.21 -20.49
C ASP A 336 5.41 -7.53 -21.93
N MET A 337 4.44 -7.61 -22.84
CA MET A 337 4.70 -7.83 -24.26
C MET A 337 5.51 -6.69 -24.88
N LEU A 338 5.18 -5.44 -24.53
CA LEU A 338 5.90 -4.25 -25.01
C LEU A 338 7.33 -4.22 -24.44
N ASN A 339 7.49 -4.44 -23.14
CA ASN A 339 8.80 -4.49 -22.48
C ASN A 339 9.68 -5.63 -22.99
N SER A 340 9.08 -6.78 -23.31
CA SER A 340 9.81 -7.90 -23.94
C SER A 340 10.36 -7.48 -25.30
N ARG A 341 9.54 -6.82 -26.14
CA ARG A 341 10.01 -6.29 -27.43
C ARG A 341 11.09 -5.21 -27.28
N LEU A 342 10.96 -4.31 -26.30
CA LEU A 342 11.97 -3.28 -26.02
C LEU A 342 13.30 -3.92 -25.59
N ARG A 343 13.24 -5.01 -24.82
CA ARG A 343 14.42 -5.81 -24.44
C ARG A 343 15.06 -6.48 -25.65
N ASP A 344 14.29 -7.15 -26.50
CA ASP A 344 14.80 -7.75 -27.74
C ASP A 344 15.44 -6.70 -28.67
N LEU A 345 14.89 -5.47 -28.69
CA LEU A 345 15.45 -4.35 -29.42
C LEU A 345 16.77 -3.86 -28.82
N SER A 346 16.90 -3.85 -27.49
CA SER A 346 18.11 -3.44 -26.77
C SER A 346 19.33 -4.32 -27.08
N GLU A 347 19.11 -5.58 -27.46
CA GLU A 347 20.16 -6.53 -27.84
C GLU A 347 20.68 -6.33 -29.27
N LYS A 348 20.01 -5.50 -30.09
CA LYS A 348 20.43 -5.25 -31.47
C LYS A 348 21.62 -4.29 -31.52
N LYS A 349 22.59 -4.59 -32.37
CA LYS A 349 23.82 -3.79 -32.58
C LYS A 349 23.58 -2.29 -32.80
N ASN A 350 22.48 -1.92 -33.45
CA ASN A 350 22.15 -0.54 -33.79
C ASN A 350 21.01 0.04 -32.91
N CYS A 351 20.84 -0.45 -31.68
CA CYS A 351 19.82 0.06 -30.77
C CYS A 351 20.06 1.55 -30.45
N PRO A 352 19.06 2.44 -30.60
CA PRO A 352 19.23 3.88 -30.34
C PRO A 352 19.09 4.27 -28.86
N PHE A 353 18.92 3.30 -27.95
CA PHE A 353 18.76 3.54 -26.52
C PHE A 353 19.55 2.51 -25.68
N ILE A 354 19.93 2.92 -24.46
CA ILE A 354 20.61 2.05 -23.48
C ILE A 354 19.58 1.24 -22.69
N GLY A 355 18.41 1.84 -22.41
CA GLY A 355 17.29 1.19 -21.75
C GLY A 355 15.98 1.85 -22.16
N ALA A 356 14.91 1.05 -22.20
CA ALA A 356 13.57 1.52 -22.47
C ALA A 356 12.57 0.65 -21.70
N GLY A 357 11.45 1.25 -21.31
CA GLY A 357 10.37 0.55 -20.65
C GLY A 357 9.05 1.29 -20.84
N ALA A 358 7.96 0.56 -20.64
CA ALA A 358 6.61 1.09 -20.63
C ALA A 358 5.82 0.43 -19.50
N SER A 359 5.01 1.22 -18.83
CA SER A 359 4.15 0.75 -17.75
C SER A 359 2.79 1.44 -17.82
N TYR A 360 1.83 0.84 -17.14
CA TYR A 360 0.51 1.40 -16.97
C TYR A 360 0.13 1.34 -15.50
N SER A 361 0.13 2.50 -14.84
CA SER A 361 -0.05 2.62 -13.38
C SER A 361 -1.05 3.71 -13.03
N SER A 362 -1.36 3.84 -11.74
CA SER A 362 -1.91 5.08 -11.23
C SER A 362 -0.94 6.24 -11.50
N TYR A 363 -1.51 7.42 -11.68
CA TYR A 363 -0.75 8.64 -11.88
C TYR A 363 -0.55 9.39 -10.54
N ILE A 364 0.14 10.53 -10.55
CA ILE A 364 0.37 11.34 -9.34
C ILE A 364 -0.96 11.82 -8.73
N ALA A 365 -1.90 12.23 -9.58
CA ALA A 365 -3.22 12.65 -9.14
C ALA A 365 -4.10 11.43 -8.81
N ARG A 366 -4.81 11.50 -7.68
CA ARG A 366 -5.78 10.47 -7.34
C ARG A 366 -6.89 10.39 -8.40
N PRO A 367 -7.27 9.18 -8.82
CA PRO A 367 -8.51 8.95 -9.56
C PRO A 367 -9.72 9.59 -8.88
N THR A 368 -10.68 10.11 -9.65
CA THR A 368 -11.94 10.67 -9.11
C THR A 368 -12.92 9.58 -8.64
N ASP A 369 -12.41 8.55 -7.96
CA ASP A 369 -13.13 7.34 -7.60
C ASP A 369 -13.93 7.46 -6.29
N VAL A 370 -14.11 8.69 -5.79
CA VAL A 370 -15.12 8.95 -4.73
C VAL A 370 -16.52 8.72 -5.29
#